data_AF-A0A1L5KTA5-F1
#
_entry.id   AF-A0A1L5KTA5-F1
#
_cell.length_a   1.000
_cell.length_b   1.000
_cell.length_c   1.000
_cell.angle_alpha   90.00
_cell.angle_beta   90.00
_cell.angle_gamma   90.00
#
_symmetry.space_group_name_H-M   'P 1'
#
loop_
_entity.id
_entity.type
_entity.pdbx_description
1 polymer ?
#
loop_
_entity_poly.entity_id
_entity_poly.type
_entity_poly.pdbx_seq_one_letter_code
_entity_poly.pdbx_strand_id
1 'polypeptide(L)'
;MNNRVHQGHLARKRFGQNFLNDQFVIDSIVSAINPQKGQAMVEIGPGLAALTEPVGERLDQLTVIELDRDLAARLQTHPFLGPKLTIYQQDAMTFNFGELAEKMGQPLRVFGNLPYNISTPLMFHLFSYTDAIADIQQSVWSIKRHGAILLQRDPSAGSTAVSLYTTTQSGFRRRAPGSSCNDASPG
;
A
#
# COMPACT_ATOMS: atom_id res chain seq x y z
N MET A 1 -20.60 -8.74 24.22
CA MET A 1 -20.13 -9.38 22.97
C MET A 1 -20.71 -8.61 21.80
N ASN A 2 -19.90 -8.10 20.86
CA ASN A 2 -20.40 -7.53 19.61
C ASN A 2 -19.53 -8.01 18.45
N ASN A 3 -20.12 -8.90 17.67
CA ASN A 3 -19.55 -9.63 16.57
C ASN A 3 -19.53 -8.71 15.32
N ARG A 4 -18.35 -8.34 14.84
CA ARG A 4 -18.18 -7.70 13.52
C ARG A 4 -17.32 -8.60 12.66
N VAL A 5 -17.99 -9.57 12.04
CA VAL A 5 -17.42 -10.45 11.03
C VAL A 5 -17.81 -9.87 9.68
N HIS A 6 -16.87 -9.24 8.99
CA HIS A 6 -16.97 -8.99 7.56
C HIS A 6 -15.93 -9.88 6.88
N GLN A 7 -16.41 -10.90 6.15
CA GLN A 7 -15.63 -11.78 5.28
C GLN A 7 -14.37 -12.43 5.90
N GLY A 8 -14.55 -13.15 7.02
CA GLY A 8 -13.65 -14.25 7.44
C GLY A 8 -12.24 -13.89 7.91
N HIS A 9 -11.72 -12.69 7.65
CA HIS A 9 -10.44 -12.25 8.18
C HIS A 9 -10.68 -11.44 9.45
N LEU A 10 -10.45 -12.06 10.60
CA LEU A 10 -10.12 -11.30 11.81
C LEU A 10 -8.83 -10.54 11.49
N ALA A 11 -8.96 -9.29 11.02
CA ALA A 11 -7.85 -8.37 10.90
C ALA A 11 -7.11 -8.39 12.23
N ARG A 12 -5.98 -9.11 12.28
CA ARG A 12 -5.15 -9.22 13.45
C ARG A 12 -4.65 -7.80 13.70
N LYS A 13 -5.32 -7.10 14.62
CA LYS A 13 -5.04 -5.73 15.10
C LYS A 13 -3.57 -5.46 15.48
N ARG A 14 -2.69 -6.46 15.43
CA ARG A 14 -1.27 -6.38 15.78
C ARG A 14 -0.41 -5.64 14.74
N PHE A 15 -0.88 -5.44 13.50
CA PHE A 15 -0.05 -4.84 12.44
C PHE A 15 -0.43 -3.42 12.00
N GLY A 16 -1.41 -2.77 12.65
CA GLY A 16 -1.79 -1.39 12.29
C GLY A 16 -2.29 -1.25 10.84
N GLN A 17 -2.80 -2.33 10.24
CA GLN A 17 -3.21 -2.37 8.85
C GLN A 17 -4.44 -1.47 8.61
N ASN A 18 -4.28 -0.59 7.63
CA ASN A 18 -5.22 0.41 7.20
C ASN A 18 -5.44 0.16 5.71
N PHE A 19 -6.51 -0.56 5.35
CA PHE A 19 -6.79 -0.95 3.97
C PHE A 19 -7.39 0.23 3.19
N LEU A 20 -6.75 0.59 2.07
CA LEU A 20 -7.28 1.52 1.10
C LEU A 20 -8.57 0.96 0.49
N ASN A 21 -9.64 1.74 0.53
CA ASN A 21 -10.95 1.39 -0.05
C ASN A 21 -11.58 2.52 -0.87
N ASP A 22 -10.91 3.68 -0.94
CA ASP A 22 -11.39 4.86 -1.65
C ASP A 22 -10.79 4.88 -3.06
N GLN A 23 -11.65 4.68 -4.07
CA GLN A 23 -11.23 4.57 -5.46
C GLN A 23 -10.52 5.85 -5.95
N PHE A 24 -10.95 7.03 -5.52
CA PHE A 24 -10.31 8.28 -5.95
C PHE A 24 -8.86 8.38 -5.44
N VAL A 25 -8.63 7.90 -4.21
CA VAL A 25 -7.29 7.87 -3.61
C VAL A 25 -6.41 6.84 -4.32
N ILE A 26 -6.96 5.65 -4.60
CA ILE A 26 -6.29 4.59 -5.36
C ILE A 26 -5.89 5.12 -6.74
N ASP A 27 -6.82 5.70 -7.49
CA ASP A 27 -6.56 6.23 -8.84
C ASP A 27 -5.50 7.33 -8.82
N SER A 28 -5.53 8.21 -7.82
CA SER A 28 -4.53 9.26 -7.64
C SER A 28 -3.14 8.69 -7.37
N ILE A 29 -3.03 7.67 -6.51
CA ILE A 29 -1.76 6.99 -6.22
C ILE A 29 -1.25 6.28 -7.48
N VAL A 30 -2.10 5.54 -8.18
CA VAL A 30 -1.73 4.83 -9.42
C VAL A 30 -1.29 5.80 -10.51
N SER A 31 -1.96 6.95 -10.63
CA SER A 31 -1.56 8.01 -11.56
C SER A 31 -0.21 8.61 -11.20
N ALA A 32 0.12 8.73 -9.91
CA ALA A 32 1.43 9.20 -9.46
C ALA A 32 2.54 8.17 -9.71
N ILE A 33 2.28 6.88 -9.45
CA ILE A 33 3.20 5.77 -9.78
C ILE A 33 3.48 5.75 -11.28
N ASN A 34 2.45 5.98 -12.10
CA ASN A 34 2.48 5.94 -13.56
C ASN A 34 3.22 4.68 -14.09
N PRO A 35 2.75 3.47 -13.75
CA PRO A 35 3.45 2.23 -14.09
C PRO A 35 3.48 2.02 -15.61
N GLN A 36 4.65 1.68 -16.15
CA GLN A 36 4.86 1.41 -17.57
C GLN A 36 5.30 -0.04 -17.79
N LYS A 37 4.92 -0.61 -18.93
CA LYS A 37 5.36 -1.95 -19.33
C LYS A 37 6.89 -2.04 -19.38
N GLY A 38 7.42 -3.20 -19.01
CA GLY A 38 8.87 -3.46 -18.98
C GLY A 38 9.59 -2.96 -17.73
N GLN A 39 8.96 -2.16 -16.87
CA GLN A 39 9.56 -1.69 -15.62
C GLN A 39 9.57 -2.78 -14.54
N ALA A 40 10.66 -2.83 -13.77
CA ALA A 40 10.79 -3.69 -12.60
C ALA A 40 10.05 -3.11 -11.38
N MET A 41 8.75 -3.41 -11.28
CA MET A 41 7.90 -2.89 -10.22
C MET A 41 7.85 -3.85 -9.01
N VAL A 42 7.98 -3.30 -7.81
CA VAL A 42 7.92 -4.05 -6.54
C VAL A 42 6.92 -3.41 -5.58
N GLU A 43 5.89 -4.14 -5.20
CA GLU A 43 4.96 -3.74 -4.15
C GLU A 43 5.36 -4.32 -2.79
N ILE A 44 5.46 -3.48 -1.76
CA ILE A 44 5.64 -3.93 -0.38
C ILE A 44 4.31 -3.86 0.34
N GLY A 45 3.86 -5.01 0.87
CA GLY A 45 2.60 -5.13 1.62
C GLY A 45 1.37 -4.92 0.75
N PRO A 46 1.14 -5.77 -0.28
CA PRO A 46 -0.04 -5.69 -1.16
C PRO A 46 -1.38 -5.84 -0.42
N GLY A 47 -1.40 -6.54 0.72
CA GLY A 47 -2.59 -6.69 1.54
C GLY A 47 -3.77 -7.32 0.78
N LEU A 48 -4.83 -6.54 0.56
CA LEU A 48 -6.03 -6.95 -0.17
C LEU A 48 -5.99 -6.62 -1.67
N ALA A 49 -4.81 -6.35 -2.23
CA ALA A 49 -4.60 -6.04 -3.65
C ALA A 49 -5.13 -4.67 -4.13
N ALA A 50 -5.41 -3.72 -3.22
CA ALA A 50 -6.02 -2.43 -3.57
C ALA A 50 -5.17 -1.58 -4.55
N LEU A 51 -3.84 -1.66 -4.46
CA LEU A 51 -2.92 -1.05 -5.44
C LEU A 51 -2.39 -2.09 -6.44
N THR A 52 -2.22 -3.35 -6.00
CA THR A 52 -1.77 -4.46 -6.84
C THR A 52 -2.65 -4.67 -8.08
N GLU A 53 -3.98 -4.58 -7.94
CA GLU A 53 -4.93 -4.73 -9.05
C GLU A 53 -4.72 -3.65 -10.14
N PRO A 54 -4.91 -2.35 -9.87
CA PRO A 54 -4.81 -1.32 -10.90
C PRO A 54 -3.38 -1.14 -11.45
N VAL A 55 -2.35 -1.46 -10.66
CA VAL A 55 -0.96 -1.47 -11.16
C VAL A 55 -0.69 -2.70 -12.02
N GLY A 56 -1.11 -3.89 -11.58
CA GLY A 56 -0.94 -5.15 -12.30
C GLY A 56 -1.72 -5.24 -13.61
N GLU A 57 -2.80 -4.45 -13.77
CA GLU A 57 -3.50 -4.29 -15.06
C GLU A 57 -2.62 -3.64 -16.13
N ARG A 58 -1.73 -2.72 -15.73
CA ARG A 58 -0.87 -1.95 -16.65
C ARG A 58 0.47 -2.62 -16.95
N LEU A 59 0.80 -3.67 -16.20
CA LEU A 59 2.07 -4.39 -16.26
C LEU A 59 1.89 -5.83 -16.76
N ASP A 60 2.98 -6.37 -17.30
CA ASP A 60 3.04 -7.78 -17.71
C ASP A 60 3.52 -8.68 -16.56
N GLN A 61 4.34 -8.14 -15.65
CA GLN A 61 4.86 -8.79 -14.45
C GLN A 61 4.91 -7.78 -13.30
N LEU A 62 4.65 -8.24 -12.08
CA LEU A 62 4.73 -7.44 -10.85
C LEU A 62 5.30 -8.29 -9.72
N THR A 63 6.28 -7.76 -8.99
CA THR A 63 6.81 -8.43 -7.79
C THR A 63 6.10 -7.89 -6.56
N VAL A 64 5.73 -8.76 -5.63
CA VAL A 64 5.13 -8.36 -4.35
C VAL A 64 5.85 -9.02 -3.18
N ILE A 65 6.03 -8.28 -2.09
CA ILE A 65 6.63 -8.76 -0.84
C ILE A 65 5.54 -8.69 0.25
N GLU A 66 5.12 -9.85 0.75
CA GLU A 66 4.05 -9.96 1.74
C GLU A 66 4.46 -10.91 2.87
N LEU A 67 4.34 -10.45 4.12
CA LEU A 67 4.69 -11.24 5.29
C LEU A 67 3.56 -12.21 5.67
N ASP A 68 2.31 -11.82 5.42
CA ASP A 68 1.13 -12.63 5.72
C ASP A 68 0.90 -13.72 4.66
N ARG A 69 1.11 -14.97 5.06
CA ARG A 69 0.97 -16.14 4.18
C ARG A 69 -0.45 -16.34 3.65
N ASP A 70 -1.47 -15.98 4.42
CA ASP A 70 -2.86 -16.12 4.00
C ASP A 70 -3.20 -15.12 2.89
N LEU A 71 -2.66 -13.89 2.99
CA LEU A 71 -2.81 -12.86 1.95
C LEU A 71 -1.99 -13.21 0.71
N ALA A 72 -0.77 -13.70 0.87
CA ALA A 72 0.05 -14.17 -0.24
C ALA A 72 -0.62 -15.31 -1.03
N ALA A 73 -1.22 -16.29 -0.34
CA ALA A 73 -1.95 -17.38 -0.99
C ALA A 73 -3.18 -16.87 -1.76
N ARG A 74 -3.88 -15.87 -1.22
CA ARG A 74 -5.00 -15.21 -1.90
C ARG A 74 -4.56 -14.48 -3.17
N LEU A 75 -3.42 -13.78 -3.15
CA LEU A 75 -2.86 -13.12 -4.33
C LEU A 75 -2.46 -14.15 -5.40
N GLN A 76 -1.88 -15.28 -4.99
CA GLN A 76 -1.47 -16.34 -5.90
C GLN A 76 -2.64 -16.99 -6.64
N THR A 77 -3.79 -17.12 -5.97
CA THR A 77 -5.01 -17.71 -6.54
C THR A 77 -5.87 -16.71 -7.31
N HIS A 78 -5.48 -15.44 -7.35
CA HIS A 78 -6.22 -14.42 -8.09
C HIS A 78 -6.16 -14.69 -9.61
N PRO A 79 -7.29 -14.81 -10.32
CA PRO A 79 -7.33 -15.30 -11.70
C PRO A 79 -6.54 -14.45 -12.69
N PHE A 80 -6.54 -13.12 -12.49
CA PHE A 80 -5.86 -12.18 -13.38
C PHE A 80 -4.46 -11.78 -12.92
N LEU A 81 -4.23 -11.80 -11.60
CA LEU A 81 -2.97 -11.33 -11.01
C LEU A 81 -2.01 -12.48 -10.80
N GLY A 82 -2.47 -13.63 -10.31
CA GLY A 82 -1.63 -14.79 -10.01
C GLY A 82 -0.61 -15.14 -11.10
N PRO A 83 -0.99 -15.21 -12.40
CA PRO A 83 -0.05 -15.48 -13.48
C PRO A 83 1.02 -14.40 -13.73
N LYS A 84 0.78 -13.16 -13.27
CA LYS A 84 1.68 -12.01 -13.40
C LYS A 84 2.51 -11.72 -12.15
N LEU A 85 2.14 -12.32 -11.01
CA LEU A 85 2.73 -12.01 -9.72
C LEU A 85 3.92 -12.91 -9.41
N THR A 86 5.06 -12.29 -9.10
CA THR A 86 6.14 -12.94 -8.35
C THR A 86 5.98 -12.60 -6.88
N ILE A 87 5.60 -13.58 -6.06
CA ILE A 87 5.26 -13.35 -4.65
C ILE A 87 6.40 -13.83 -3.74
N TYR A 88 6.97 -12.90 -2.99
CA TYR A 88 7.97 -13.17 -1.96
C TYR A 88 7.33 -13.12 -0.57
N GLN A 89 7.27 -14.28 0.09
CA GLN A 89 6.67 -14.41 1.43
C GLN A 89 7.70 -14.15 2.54
N GLN A 90 8.12 -12.90 2.71
CA GLN A 90 9.19 -12.53 3.65
C GLN A 90 9.04 -11.11 4.21
N ASP A 91 9.83 -10.80 5.25
CA ASP A 91 9.92 -9.46 5.80
C ASP A 91 10.74 -8.56 4.85
N ALA A 92 10.12 -7.47 4.40
CA ALA A 92 10.73 -6.48 3.53
C ALA A 92 11.97 -5.80 4.14
N MET A 93 12.07 -5.71 5.48
CA MET A 93 13.25 -5.17 6.16
C MET A 93 14.48 -6.08 6.04
N THR A 94 14.28 -7.34 5.69
CA THR A 94 15.37 -8.32 5.49
C THR A 94 15.53 -8.71 4.03
N PHE A 95 14.73 -8.13 3.14
CA PHE A 95 14.77 -8.45 1.72
C PHE A 95 15.97 -7.80 1.03
N ASN A 96 16.63 -8.56 0.16
CA ASN A 96 17.74 -8.08 -0.65
C ASN A 96 17.23 -7.49 -1.97
N PHE A 97 17.02 -6.18 -2.00
CA PHE A 97 16.60 -5.46 -3.20
C PHE A 97 17.68 -5.43 -4.29
N GLY A 98 18.96 -5.46 -3.91
CA GLY A 98 20.08 -5.51 -4.86
C GLY A 98 20.06 -6.77 -5.71
N GLU A 99 19.93 -7.94 -5.07
CA GLU A 99 19.84 -9.22 -5.78
C GLU A 99 18.62 -9.29 -6.72
N LEU A 100 17.49 -8.72 -6.30
CA LEU A 100 16.31 -8.65 -7.16
C LEU A 100 16.55 -7.73 -8.37
N ALA A 101 17.18 -6.57 -8.19
CA ALA A 101 17.51 -5.65 -9.28
C ALA A 101 18.47 -6.29 -10.29
N GLU A 102 19.50 -7.00 -9.81
CA GLU A 102 20.41 -7.78 -10.66
C GLU A 102 19.68 -8.85 -11.46
N LYS A 103 18.79 -9.61 -10.80
CA LYS A 103 17.95 -10.63 -11.45
C LYS A 103 17.03 -10.03 -12.52
N MET A 104 16.53 -8.82 -12.31
CA MET A 104 15.68 -8.11 -13.26
C MET A 104 16.47 -7.33 -14.33
N GLY A 105 17.79 -7.20 -14.16
CA GLY A 105 18.69 -6.49 -15.08
C GLY A 105 18.42 -4.99 -15.18
N GLN A 106 17.70 -4.41 -14.21
CA GLN A 106 17.32 -2.99 -14.19
C GLN A 106 17.01 -2.53 -12.76
N PRO A 107 17.09 -1.22 -12.48
CA PRO A 107 16.69 -0.67 -11.18
C PRO A 107 15.21 -0.88 -10.89
N LEU A 108 14.89 -1.10 -9.62
CA LEU A 108 13.55 -1.36 -9.12
C LEU A 108 12.78 -0.06 -8.90
N ARG A 109 11.49 -0.09 -9.16
CA ARG A 109 10.52 0.93 -8.76
C ARG A 109 9.67 0.36 -7.63
N VAL A 110 9.86 0.88 -6.43
CA VAL A 110 9.25 0.32 -5.21
C VAL A 110 8.04 1.15 -4.82
N PHE A 111 6.91 0.49 -4.52
CA PHE A 111 5.72 1.17 -4.03
C PHE A 111 5.02 0.37 -2.93
N GLY A 112 4.15 1.02 -2.16
CA GLY A 112 3.37 0.33 -1.14
C GLY A 112 2.62 1.27 -0.21
N ASN A 113 1.59 0.72 0.44
CA ASN A 113 0.84 1.43 1.48
C ASN A 113 1.27 0.92 2.87
N LEU A 114 2.37 1.48 3.37
CA LEU A 114 3.05 0.97 4.56
C LEU A 114 2.61 1.72 5.82
N PRO A 115 2.36 1.01 6.94
CA PRO A 115 1.99 1.67 8.19
C PRO A 115 3.18 2.43 8.80
N TYR A 116 2.89 3.55 9.49
CA TYR A 116 3.91 4.48 9.99
C TYR A 116 5.00 3.82 10.85
N ASN A 117 4.64 2.79 11.61
CA ASN A 117 5.52 2.09 12.53
C ASN A 117 6.68 1.33 11.87
N ILE A 118 6.54 0.92 10.60
CA ILE A 118 7.61 0.24 9.85
C ILE A 118 8.20 1.12 8.74
N SER A 119 7.54 2.22 8.41
CA SER A 119 7.92 3.06 7.27
C SER A 119 9.33 3.63 7.39
N THR A 120 9.67 4.30 8.50
CA THR A 120 11.00 4.91 8.69
C THR A 120 12.17 3.93 8.55
N PRO A 121 12.22 2.80 9.31
CA PRO A 121 13.33 1.86 9.16
C PRO A 121 13.36 1.21 7.77
N LEU A 122 12.20 0.96 7.14
CA LEU A 122 12.15 0.42 5.79
C LEU A 122 12.68 1.40 4.75
N MET A 123 12.42 2.70 4.88
CA MET A 123 13.00 3.70 3.97
C MET A 123 14.52 3.76 4.11
N PHE A 124 15.06 3.73 5.33
CA PHE A 124 16.51 3.63 5.52
C PHE A 124 17.11 2.35 4.93
N HIS A 125 16.41 1.22 5.04
CA HIS A 125 16.80 -0.02 4.40
C HIS A 125 16.84 0.12 2.88
N LEU A 126 15.79 0.68 2.26
CA LEU A 126 15.75 0.94 0.81
C LEU A 126 16.85 1.91 0.37
N PHE A 127 17.17 2.94 1.16
CA PHE A 127 18.27 3.87 0.87
C PHE A 127 19.65 3.23 0.91
N SER A 128 19.82 2.04 1.51
CA SER A 128 21.07 1.29 1.37
C SER A 128 21.27 0.68 -0.02
N TYR A 129 20.24 0.73 -0.89
CA TYR A 129 20.22 0.15 -2.24
C TYR A 129 20.07 1.21 -3.35
N THR A 130 20.68 2.39 -3.22
CA THR A 130 20.50 3.51 -4.17
C THR A 130 20.75 3.15 -5.64
N ASP A 131 21.72 2.27 -5.91
CA ASP A 131 22.05 1.87 -7.29
C ASP A 131 21.03 0.87 -7.87
N ALA A 132 20.33 0.15 -6.99
CA ALA A 132 19.34 -0.86 -7.35
C ALA A 132 17.91 -0.32 -7.37
N ILE A 133 17.66 0.92 -6.93
CA ILE A 133 16.31 1.52 -6.84
C ILE A 133 16.26 2.84 -7.62
N ALA A 134 15.38 2.90 -8.63
CA ALA A 134 15.13 4.11 -9.41
C ALA A 134 14.25 5.11 -8.64
N ASP A 135 13.13 4.63 -8.09
CA ASP A 135 12.23 5.46 -7.29
C ASP A 135 11.47 4.66 -6.24
N ILE A 136 11.08 5.36 -5.18
CA ILE A 136 10.27 4.85 -4.09
C ILE A 136 9.01 5.69 -3.95
N GLN A 137 7.87 5.04 -4.06
CA GLN A 137 6.55 5.63 -4.05
C GLN A 137 5.76 5.10 -2.85
N GLN A 138 5.92 5.77 -1.71
CA GLN A 138 5.27 5.36 -0.46
C GLN A 138 3.95 6.11 -0.29
N SER A 139 2.87 5.38 -0.02
CA SER A 139 1.60 5.95 0.40
C SER A 139 1.32 5.60 1.86
N VAL A 140 0.68 6.51 2.59
CA VAL A 140 0.18 6.21 3.94
C VAL A 140 -1.28 6.61 4.06
N TRP A 141 -2.11 5.64 4.45
CA TRP A 141 -3.54 5.83 4.68
C TRP A 141 -3.88 5.72 6.17
N SER A 142 -4.67 6.68 6.68
CA SER A 142 -5.15 6.68 8.07
C SER A 142 -6.60 7.18 8.18
N ILE A 143 -7.40 6.47 8.98
CA ILE A 143 -8.84 6.79 9.23
C ILE A 143 -9.02 7.94 10.25
N LYS A 144 -7.97 8.50 10.88
CA LYS A 144 -8.17 9.54 11.92
C LYS A 144 -7.17 10.70 11.92
N ARG A 145 -7.79 11.91 11.92
CA ARG A 145 -7.40 13.30 12.26
C ARG A 145 -6.19 13.94 11.56
N HIS A 146 -6.54 14.98 10.79
CA HIS A 146 -5.79 16.19 10.39
C HIS A 146 -4.27 16.13 10.46
N GLY A 147 -3.67 16.15 9.27
CA GLY A 147 -2.24 16.41 9.05
C GLY A 147 -1.91 16.10 7.60
N ALA A 148 -1.88 17.12 6.75
CA ALA A 148 -1.25 17.00 5.45
C ALA A 148 0.25 17.18 5.69
N ILE A 149 1.05 16.13 5.47
CA ILE A 149 2.50 16.28 5.35
C ILE A 149 2.81 16.17 3.87
N LEU A 150 3.09 17.33 3.27
CA LEU A 150 3.71 17.45 1.96
C LEU A 150 5.22 17.29 2.18
N LEU A 151 5.87 16.32 1.53
CA LEU A 151 7.33 16.27 1.48
C LEU A 151 7.78 16.36 0.03
N GLN A 152 8.63 17.35 -0.22
CA GLN A 152 9.28 17.60 -1.50
C GLN A 152 10.39 16.58 -1.76
N ARG A 153 10.70 16.40 -3.04
CA ARG A 153 11.93 15.80 -3.56
C ARG A 153 13.13 16.24 -2.70
N ASP A 154 13.80 15.30 -2.06
CA ASP A 154 15.11 15.55 -1.44
C ASP A 154 16.17 15.59 -2.55
N PRO A 155 16.78 16.74 -2.86
CA PRO A 155 17.81 16.84 -3.90
C PRO A 155 19.13 16.17 -3.49
N SER A 156 19.29 15.80 -2.21
CA SER A 156 20.51 15.20 -1.67
C SER A 156 20.54 13.67 -1.73
N ALA A 157 19.40 13.03 -2.07
CA ALA A 157 19.24 11.57 -2.13
C ALA A 157 19.75 10.96 -3.45
N GLY A 158 21.03 11.17 -3.83
CA GLY A 158 21.66 10.48 -4.96
C GLY A 158 20.80 10.42 -6.25
N SER A 159 20.86 9.30 -6.98
CA SER A 159 20.03 9.04 -8.18
C SER A 159 18.60 8.58 -7.87
N THR A 160 18.27 8.25 -6.61
CA THR A 160 17.00 7.62 -6.23
C THR A 160 15.96 8.65 -5.81
N ALA A 161 14.85 8.74 -6.56
CA ALA A 161 13.76 9.66 -6.21
C ALA A 161 12.80 9.05 -5.18
N VAL A 162 12.34 9.84 -4.21
CA VAL A 162 11.36 9.40 -3.20
C VAL A 162 10.16 10.32 -3.22
N SER A 163 8.97 9.73 -3.28
CA SER A 163 7.71 10.45 -3.18
C SER A 163 6.82 9.84 -2.10
N LEU A 164 6.35 10.69 -1.18
CA LEU A 164 5.48 10.29 -0.06
C LEU A 164 4.10 10.94 -0.21
N TYR A 165 3.05 10.13 -0.21
CA TYR A 165 1.66 10.60 -0.34
C TYR A 165 0.91 10.29 0.95
N THR A 166 0.41 11.34 1.60
CA THR A 166 -0.46 11.22 2.78
C THR A 166 -1.87 11.65 2.41
N THR A 167 -2.84 10.74 2.54
CA THR A 167 -4.25 11.09 2.34
C THR A 167 -5.03 10.85 3.63
N THR A 168 -5.81 11.86 4.04
CA THR A 168 -6.73 11.77 5.17
C THR A 168 -8.16 11.86 4.66
N GLN A 169 -9.00 10.88 5.01
CA GLN A 169 -10.43 10.98 4.76
C GLN A 169 -11.11 11.62 5.97
N SER A 170 -11.79 12.75 5.78
CA SER A 170 -12.72 13.26 6.78
C SER A 170 -13.96 12.36 6.75
N GLY A 171 -14.18 11.61 7.83
CA GLY A 171 -15.37 10.75 7.93
C GLY A 171 -16.64 11.60 7.89
N PHE A 172 -17.32 11.67 6.75
CA PHE A 172 -18.66 12.23 6.67
C PHE A 172 -19.62 11.21 7.30
N ARG A 173 -20.09 11.47 8.53
CA ARG A 173 -21.23 10.72 9.10
C ARG A 173 -22.45 11.04 8.23
N ARG A 174 -22.79 10.18 7.26
CA ARG A 174 -24.15 10.17 6.70
C ARG A 174 -25.10 9.80 7.85
N ARG A 175 -25.98 10.73 8.25
CA ARG A 175 -27.17 10.37 9.03
C ARG A 175 -28.02 9.46 8.15
N ALA A 176 -28.47 8.33 8.69
CA ALA A 176 -29.52 7.57 8.04
C ALA A 176 -30.79 8.44 7.95
N PRO A 177 -31.47 8.51 6.79
CA PRO A 177 -32.78 9.15 6.73
C PRO A 177 -33.79 8.23 7.42
N GLY A 178 -34.48 8.72 8.45
CA GLY A 178 -35.67 8.04 8.99
C GLY A 178 -35.73 7.72 10.48
N SER A 179 -35.13 8.51 11.38
CA SER A 179 -35.49 8.46 12.81
C SER A 179 -36.13 9.78 13.24
N SER A 180 -37.46 9.82 13.21
CA SER A 180 -38.27 10.85 13.86
C SER A 180 -38.06 10.76 15.38
N CYS A 181 -37.47 11.79 15.99
CA CYS A 181 -37.55 11.97 17.43
C CYS A 181 -38.93 12.54 17.76
N ASN A 182 -39.77 11.74 18.43
CA ASN A 182 -40.87 12.28 19.22
C ASN A 182 -40.27 12.83 20.52
N ASP A 183 -40.40 14.13 20.72
CA ASP A 183 -40.20 14.77 22.03
C ASP A 183 -41.32 14.33 22.97
N ALA A 184 -40.95 13.67 24.06
CA ALA A 184 -41.81 13.46 25.21
C ALA A 184 -41.18 14.21 26.40
N SER A 185 -41.80 15.34 26.75
CA SER A 185 -41.71 15.91 28.10
C SER A 185 -42.31 14.93 29.11
N PRO A 186 -41.79 14.90 30.35
CA PRO A 186 -42.49 15.59 31.45
C PRO A 186 -41.46 16.28 32.37
N GLY A 187 -41.75 17.26 33.21
CA GLY A 187 -42.93 17.63 33.97
C GLY A 187 -42.39 18.14 35.31
#